data_AF-A0A0G1CB62-F1
#
_entry.id   AF-A0A0G1CB62-F1
#
_cell.length_a   1.000
_cell.length_b   1.000
_cell.length_c   1.000
_cell.angle_alpha   90.00
_cell.angle_beta   90.00
_cell.angle_gamma   90.00
#
_symmetry.space_group_name_H-M   'P 1'
#
loop_
_entity.id
_entity.type
_entity.pdbx_description
1 polymer ?
#
loop_
_entity_poly.entity_id
_entity_poly.type
_entity_poly.pdbx_seq_one_letter_code
_entity_poly.pdbx_strand_id
1 'polypeptide(L)'
;MPANMKEISGLPVKLTSRGLIFGKNLTRPSFEKKDYKKHREFFKSRGLAKNKVLYYIYRNVAFLKDAPLFKKEGLRYDLTLIFGGGVGQEPVRTIGHFHKGKLPEVYQVIYGNAIFYFQDSQNKKSYFIEKRGGEKVFIPSGFGHITINPSSQKPLLIANIFTSRPKSSNYLFFKRNHGPAWYPTTKKGEITLEKNLNYKKFSKVSKKLPFQPKIALGKTPLYKDFVKNPEKFSFLKI
;
A
#
# COMPACT_ATOMS: atom_id res chain seq x y z
N MET A 1 23.91 -8.37 -0.31
CA MET A 1 24.14 -7.09 0.41
C MET A 1 22.85 -6.27 0.47
N PRO A 2 22.64 -5.41 1.49
CA PRO A 2 21.47 -4.52 1.55
C PRO A 2 21.39 -3.59 0.33
N ALA A 3 20.24 -3.50 -0.32
CA ALA A 3 20.04 -2.60 -1.46
C ALA A 3 19.75 -1.17 -0.98
N ASN A 4 20.46 -0.17 -1.51
CA ASN A 4 20.27 1.24 -1.14
C ASN A 4 19.06 1.85 -1.85
N MET A 5 18.09 2.37 -1.09
CA MET A 5 16.84 2.94 -1.62
C MET A 5 16.82 4.47 -1.62
N LYS A 6 17.95 5.14 -1.33
CA LYS A 6 18.01 6.59 -1.12
C LYS A 6 17.57 7.43 -2.30
N GLU A 7 17.92 7.00 -3.51
CA GLU A 7 17.58 7.74 -4.72
C GLU A 7 16.06 7.81 -4.93
N ILE A 8 15.38 6.66 -4.87
CA ILE A 8 13.94 6.55 -5.18
C ILE A 8 13.05 6.98 -4.00
N SER A 9 13.43 6.62 -2.77
CA SER A 9 12.64 6.97 -1.57
C SER A 9 12.88 8.41 -1.11
N GLY A 10 14.06 8.98 -1.40
CA GLY A 10 14.51 10.24 -0.85
C GLY A 10 15.08 10.17 0.56
N LEU A 11 15.15 8.98 1.17
CA LEU A 11 15.57 8.74 2.55
C LEU A 11 16.74 7.74 2.61
N PRO A 12 17.68 7.83 3.57
CA PRO A 12 18.78 6.89 3.73
C PRO A 12 18.28 5.54 4.27
N VAL A 13 17.50 4.81 3.49
CA VAL A 13 16.92 3.50 3.82
C VAL A 13 17.59 2.43 2.99
N LYS A 14 17.93 1.30 3.62
CA LYS A 14 18.41 0.10 2.92
C LYS A 14 17.42 -1.05 3.07
N LEU A 15 17.15 -1.74 1.98
CA LEU A 15 16.31 -2.93 1.95
C LEU A 15 17.15 -4.18 2.22
N THR A 16 16.65 -5.06 3.10
CA THR A 16 17.26 -6.35 3.42
C THR A 16 16.25 -7.49 3.27
N SER A 17 16.70 -8.74 3.36
CA SER A 17 15.81 -9.91 3.41
C SER A 17 14.91 -9.97 4.65
N ARG A 18 15.28 -9.25 5.73
CA ARG A 18 14.58 -9.28 7.02
C ARG A 18 13.81 -8.01 7.36
N GLY A 19 13.84 -6.98 6.51
CA GLY A 19 13.25 -5.68 6.84
C GLY A 19 14.03 -4.50 6.25
N LEU A 20 13.85 -3.33 6.86
CA LEU A 20 14.53 -2.10 6.48
C LEU A 20 15.57 -1.70 7.52
N ILE A 21 16.71 -1.20 7.05
CA ILE A 21 17.70 -0.52 7.88
C ILE A 21 17.58 0.97 7.63
N PHE A 22 17.37 1.73 8.69
CA PHE A 22 17.24 3.18 8.67
C PHE A 22 18.59 3.84 8.96
N GLY A 23 18.97 4.82 8.15
CA GLY A 23 20.17 5.62 8.37
C GLY A 23 20.02 6.60 9.54
N LYS A 24 21.10 7.35 9.82
CA LYS A 24 21.14 8.38 10.86
C LYS A 24 20.14 9.51 10.56
N ASN A 25 19.75 10.24 11.61
CA ASN A 25 18.87 11.43 11.57
C ASN A 25 17.44 11.18 11.05
N LEU A 26 16.98 9.93 11.07
CA LEU A 26 15.57 9.60 10.85
C LEU A 26 14.84 9.48 12.20
N THR A 27 13.53 9.70 12.16
CA THR A 27 12.62 9.36 13.25
C THR A 27 12.73 7.87 13.58
N ARG A 28 12.31 7.49 14.80
CA ARG A 28 12.07 6.09 15.15
C ARG A 28 10.65 5.73 14.71
N PRO A 29 10.45 5.04 13.57
CA PRO A 29 9.11 4.75 13.12
C PRO A 29 8.45 3.74 14.04
N SER A 30 7.13 3.85 14.22
CA SER A 30 6.39 2.74 14.81
C SER A 30 6.38 1.57 13.83
N PHE A 31 6.50 0.36 14.37
CA PHE A 31 6.61 -0.86 13.59
C PHE A 31 5.40 -1.76 13.81
N GLU A 32 4.82 -2.23 12.72
CA GLU A 32 3.75 -3.22 12.75
C GLU A 32 4.08 -4.40 11.83
N LYS A 33 3.86 -5.60 12.36
CA LYS A 33 4.03 -6.86 11.62
C LYS A 33 2.67 -7.50 11.36
N LYS A 34 2.45 -7.92 10.11
CA LYS A 34 1.23 -8.62 9.70
C LYS A 34 1.55 -10.06 9.33
N ASP A 35 1.02 -10.98 10.13
CA ASP A 35 1.13 -12.42 9.93
C ASP A 35 -0.18 -13.00 9.37
N TYR A 36 -0.05 -14.02 8.53
CA TYR A 36 -1.18 -14.72 7.93
C TYR A 36 -2.11 -15.32 8.99
N LYS A 37 -1.63 -16.09 9.98
CA LYS A 37 -2.51 -16.75 10.96
C LYS A 37 -3.44 -15.76 11.67
N LYS A 38 -2.95 -14.56 11.99
CA LYS A 38 -3.72 -13.50 12.66
C LYS A 38 -4.71 -12.78 11.73
N HIS A 39 -4.56 -12.91 10.41
CA HIS A 39 -5.36 -12.20 9.41
C HIS A 39 -5.93 -13.13 8.33
N ARG A 40 -5.98 -14.44 8.58
CA ARG A 40 -6.42 -15.46 7.59
C ARG A 40 -7.83 -15.20 7.08
N GLU A 41 -8.66 -14.56 7.91
CA GLU A 41 -10.03 -14.12 7.60
C GLU A 41 -10.13 -13.13 6.44
N PHE A 42 -9.02 -12.51 6.00
CA PHE A 42 -8.98 -11.59 4.86
C PHE A 42 -8.58 -12.27 3.55
N PHE A 43 -8.37 -13.59 3.54
CA PHE A 43 -7.86 -14.36 2.39
C PHE A 43 -8.85 -15.45 1.98
N LYS A 44 -8.84 -15.79 0.69
CA LYS A 44 -9.59 -16.89 0.09
C LYS A 44 -9.19 -18.23 0.72
N SER A 45 -7.88 -18.50 0.78
CA SER A 45 -7.37 -19.69 1.45
C SER A 45 -7.16 -19.40 2.94
N ARG A 46 -7.97 -20.06 3.79
CA ARG A 46 -7.98 -19.83 5.25
C ARG A 46 -7.29 -20.94 6.05
N GLY A 47 -6.87 -22.02 5.38
CA GLY A 47 -6.40 -23.26 5.98
C GLY A 47 -4.92 -23.57 5.78
N LEU A 48 -4.04 -22.59 5.52
CA LEU A 48 -2.61 -22.92 5.40
C LEU A 48 -2.07 -23.43 6.74
N ALA A 49 -1.38 -24.57 6.69
CA ALA A 49 -0.80 -25.21 7.87
C ALA A 49 0.30 -24.34 8.53
N LYS A 50 1.17 -23.70 7.73
CA LYS A 50 2.28 -22.88 8.21
C LYS A 50 1.89 -21.39 8.27
N ASN A 51 2.20 -20.74 9.39
CA ASN A 51 2.11 -19.29 9.49
C ASN A 51 3.19 -18.63 8.61
N LYS A 52 2.87 -17.47 8.05
CA LYS A 52 3.79 -16.69 7.22
C LYS A 52 3.68 -15.21 7.57
N VAL A 53 4.83 -14.54 7.63
CA VAL A 53 4.88 -13.08 7.68
C VAL A 53 4.50 -12.53 6.31
N LEU A 54 3.47 -11.69 6.25
CA LEU A 54 2.96 -11.11 5.01
C LEU A 54 3.71 -9.82 4.69
N TYR A 55 3.72 -8.87 5.63
CA TYR A 55 4.33 -7.57 5.41
C TYR A 55 4.63 -6.84 6.72
N TYR A 56 5.50 -5.83 6.61
CA TYR A 56 5.82 -4.88 7.67
C TYR A 56 5.37 -3.48 7.29
N ILE A 57 4.92 -2.72 8.27
CA ILE A 57 4.61 -1.30 8.14
C ILE A 57 5.51 -0.53 9.11
N TYR A 58 6.16 0.51 8.61
CA TYR A 58 6.95 1.48 9.37
C TYR A 58 6.28 2.83 9.22
N ARG A 59 5.68 3.36 10.30
CA ARG A 59 4.90 4.61 10.23
C ARG A 59 5.67 5.82 10.71
N ASN A 60 5.32 6.99 10.19
CA ASN A 60 5.94 8.27 10.54
C ASN A 60 7.46 8.30 10.29
N VAL A 61 7.88 7.74 9.14
CA VAL A 61 9.29 7.77 8.73
C VAL A 61 9.60 9.14 8.14
N ALA A 62 10.47 9.90 8.79
CA ALA A 62 10.92 11.21 8.32
C ALA A 62 12.34 11.51 8.81
N PHE A 63 13.03 12.46 8.20
CA PHE A 63 14.17 13.10 8.86
C PHE A 63 13.67 13.84 10.11
N LEU A 64 14.49 13.84 11.17
CA LEU A 64 14.16 14.53 12.42
C LEU A 64 13.81 16.02 12.20
N LYS A 65 14.52 16.68 11.27
CA LYS A 65 14.26 18.08 10.89
C LYS A 65 12.93 18.31 10.16
N ASP A 66 12.40 17.30 9.48
CA ASP A 66 11.17 17.42 8.68
C ASP A 66 9.94 16.93 9.47
N ALA A 67 10.14 16.23 10.60
CA ALA A 67 9.04 15.74 11.44
C ALA A 67 8.06 16.84 11.90
N PRO A 68 8.50 18.07 12.26
CA PRO A 68 7.58 19.17 12.55
C PRO A 68 6.67 19.55 11.38
N LEU A 69 7.15 19.47 10.14
CA LEU A 69 6.35 19.76 8.94
C LEU A 69 5.21 18.74 8.79
N PHE A 70 5.51 17.44 8.86
CA PHE A 70 4.48 16.39 8.80
C PHE A 70 3.42 16.57 9.91
N LYS A 71 3.86 16.90 11.13
CA LYS A 71 2.95 17.20 12.25
C LYS A 71 2.06 18.40 11.95
N LYS A 72 2.63 19.52 11.47
CA LYS A 72 1.90 20.74 11.10
C LYS A 72 0.85 20.46 10.02
N GLU A 73 1.21 19.68 9.01
CA GLU A 73 0.30 19.36 7.89
C GLU A 73 -0.75 18.29 8.23
N GLY A 74 -0.66 17.65 9.40
CA GLY A 74 -1.57 16.56 9.76
C GLY A 74 -1.43 15.34 8.85
N LEU A 75 -0.21 15.12 8.32
CA LEU A 75 0.12 14.04 7.40
C LEU A 75 1.25 13.18 7.99
N ARG A 76 1.41 11.98 7.43
CA ARG A 76 2.54 11.10 7.75
C ARG A 76 3.04 10.41 6.48
N TYR A 77 4.33 10.08 6.49
CA TYR A 77 4.96 9.25 5.48
C TYR A 77 5.24 7.87 6.08
N ASP A 78 4.66 6.84 5.47
CA ASP A 78 4.77 5.46 5.91
C ASP A 78 5.53 4.64 4.85
N LEU A 79 6.25 3.60 5.28
CA LEU A 79 6.88 2.61 4.42
C LEU A 79 6.25 1.25 4.67
N THR A 80 5.89 0.53 3.60
CA THR A 80 5.36 -0.84 3.70
C THR A 80 6.22 -1.79 2.89
N LEU A 81 6.77 -2.81 3.57
CA LEU A 81 7.54 -3.90 2.95
C LEU A 81 6.66 -5.14 2.85
N ILE A 82 6.27 -5.51 1.63
CA ILE A 82 5.43 -6.66 1.32
C ILE A 82 6.32 -7.80 0.82
N PHE A 83 6.32 -8.95 1.52
CA PHE A 83 7.18 -10.06 1.16
C PHE A 83 6.73 -10.76 -0.14
N GLY A 84 7.66 -11.47 -0.77
CA GLY A 84 7.34 -12.30 -1.93
C GLY A 84 6.64 -13.62 -1.56
N GLY A 85 6.09 -14.26 -2.57
CA GLY A 85 5.42 -15.57 -2.47
C GLY A 85 3.90 -15.43 -2.42
N GLY A 86 3.23 -16.44 -1.88
CA GLY A 86 1.77 -16.46 -1.80
C GLY A 86 1.20 -17.09 -0.54
N VAL A 87 -0.11 -16.94 -0.41
CA VAL A 87 -1.02 -17.58 0.53
C VAL A 87 -1.93 -18.49 -0.30
N GLY A 88 -1.55 -19.76 -0.43
CA GLY A 88 -2.17 -20.64 -1.44
C GLY A 88 -1.89 -20.09 -2.84
N GLN A 89 -2.95 -19.83 -3.61
CA GLN A 89 -2.83 -19.21 -4.94
C GLN A 89 -2.82 -17.68 -4.91
N GLU A 90 -3.14 -17.04 -3.77
CA GLU A 90 -3.10 -15.58 -3.70
C GLU A 90 -1.66 -15.08 -3.52
N PRO A 91 -1.17 -14.12 -4.31
CA PRO A 91 0.08 -13.43 -3.98
C PRO A 91 -0.04 -12.73 -2.63
N VAL A 92 1.10 -12.52 -1.95
CA VAL A 92 1.11 -11.73 -0.73
C VAL A 92 0.63 -10.30 -1.02
N ARG A 93 -0.32 -9.84 -0.20
CA ARG A 93 -0.93 -8.52 -0.31
C ARG A 93 -1.26 -7.94 1.06
N THR A 94 -1.54 -6.65 1.10
CA THR A 94 -2.15 -6.02 2.28
C THR A 94 -3.56 -6.57 2.53
N ILE A 95 -4.00 -6.56 3.79
CA ILE A 95 -5.33 -7.06 4.18
C ILE A 95 -6.47 -6.19 3.64
N GLY A 96 -6.17 -4.91 3.41
CA GLY A 96 -7.07 -3.91 2.83
C GLY A 96 -8.00 -3.22 3.81
N HIS A 97 -8.34 -1.98 3.49
CA HIS A 97 -9.25 -1.15 4.28
C HIS A 97 -9.91 -0.07 3.42
N PHE A 98 -11.01 0.47 3.94
CA PHE A 98 -11.56 1.76 3.51
C PHE A 98 -11.02 2.86 4.43
N HIS A 99 -10.89 4.08 3.91
CA HIS A 99 -10.68 5.24 4.76
C HIS A 99 -12.01 5.75 5.34
N LYS A 100 -11.97 6.25 6.59
CA LYS A 100 -13.12 6.87 7.25
C LYS A 100 -13.19 8.35 6.86
N GLY A 101 -14.19 8.73 6.08
CA GLY A 101 -14.34 10.09 5.56
C GLY A 101 -13.66 10.28 4.20
N LYS A 102 -13.52 11.53 3.76
CA LYS A 102 -12.99 11.90 2.45
C LYS A 102 -11.46 11.98 2.44
N LEU A 103 -10.78 10.93 2.89
CA LEU A 103 -9.32 10.91 3.04
C LEU A 103 -8.66 10.16 1.86
N PRO A 104 -8.14 10.87 0.84
CA PRO A 104 -7.36 10.22 -0.21
C PRO A 104 -5.95 9.89 0.27
N GLU A 105 -5.21 9.15 -0.55
CA GLU A 105 -3.85 8.71 -0.25
C GLU A 105 -2.99 8.69 -1.52
N VAL A 106 -1.69 8.95 -1.39
CA VAL A 106 -0.75 8.82 -2.51
C VAL A 106 0.31 7.80 -2.14
N TYR A 107 0.53 6.82 -3.03
CA TYR A 107 1.61 5.85 -2.92
C TYR A 107 2.73 6.13 -3.92
N GLN A 108 3.94 5.70 -3.57
CA GLN A 108 5.08 5.55 -4.46
C GLN A 108 5.62 4.12 -4.37
N VAL A 109 5.94 3.50 -5.50
CA VAL A 109 6.69 2.24 -5.51
C VAL A 109 8.18 2.56 -5.41
N ILE A 110 8.85 2.03 -4.38
CA ILE A 110 10.29 2.24 -4.17
C ILE A 110 11.08 1.10 -4.79
N TYR A 111 10.67 -0.16 -4.57
CA TYR A 111 11.35 -1.34 -5.10
C TYR A 111 10.36 -2.41 -5.52
N GLY A 112 10.60 -3.02 -6.68
CA GLY A 112 9.73 -4.03 -7.27
C GLY A 112 8.60 -3.43 -8.12
N ASN A 113 7.60 -4.26 -8.38
CA ASN A 113 6.38 -3.86 -9.10
C ASN A 113 5.20 -4.03 -8.14
N ALA A 114 4.39 -2.99 -8.00
CA ALA A 114 3.15 -3.04 -7.23
C ALA A 114 1.96 -3.20 -8.15
N ILE A 115 0.96 -3.92 -7.64
CA ILE A 115 -0.38 -3.88 -8.18
C ILE A 115 -1.29 -3.30 -7.10
N PHE A 116 -1.99 -2.23 -7.43
CA PHE A 116 -2.99 -1.61 -6.56
C PHE A 116 -4.37 -2.02 -7.05
N TYR A 117 -5.10 -2.75 -6.21
CA TYR A 117 -6.51 -3.03 -6.46
C TYR A 117 -7.36 -2.20 -5.52
N PHE A 118 -8.39 -1.54 -6.06
CA PHE A 118 -9.34 -0.82 -5.22
C PHE A 118 -10.74 -0.82 -5.80
N GLN A 119 -11.73 -0.82 -4.91
CA GLN A 119 -13.14 -0.97 -5.21
C GLN A 119 -13.98 -0.01 -4.37
N ASP A 120 -15.13 0.41 -4.90
CA ASP A 120 -16.15 1.03 -4.07
C ASP A 120 -16.88 -0.04 -3.21
N SER A 121 -17.64 0.41 -2.22
CA SER A 121 -18.33 -0.48 -1.28
C SER A 121 -19.48 -1.28 -1.92
N GLN A 122 -20.01 -0.81 -3.05
CA GLN A 122 -21.09 -1.47 -3.79
C GLN A 122 -20.55 -2.40 -4.89
N ASN A 123 -19.23 -2.46 -5.05
CA ASN A 123 -18.51 -3.07 -6.16
C ASN A 123 -19.09 -2.71 -7.54
N LYS A 124 -19.46 -1.43 -7.72
CA LYS A 124 -19.86 -0.85 -9.02
C LYS A 124 -18.66 -0.39 -9.82
N LYS A 125 -17.57 -0.01 -9.14
CA LYS A 125 -16.29 0.37 -9.73
C LYS A 125 -15.15 -0.39 -9.06
N SER A 126 -14.29 -0.99 -9.88
CA SER A 126 -13.05 -1.64 -9.47
C SER A 126 -11.91 -1.26 -10.40
N TYR A 127 -10.73 -1.12 -9.84
CA TYR A 127 -9.51 -0.76 -10.55
C TYR A 127 -8.37 -1.70 -10.20
N PHE A 128 -7.50 -1.95 -11.17
CA PHE A 128 -6.32 -2.80 -11.05
C PHE A 128 -5.16 -2.11 -11.76
N ILE A 129 -4.31 -1.46 -10.98
CA ILE A 129 -3.33 -0.49 -11.48
C ILE A 129 -1.93 -0.99 -11.17
N GLU A 130 -1.15 -1.24 -12.22
CA GLU A 130 0.24 -1.66 -12.10
C GLU A 130 1.17 -0.44 -12.04
N LYS A 131 2.18 -0.51 -11.18
CA LYS A 131 3.19 0.53 -11.00
C LYS A 131 4.56 -0.08 -10.76
N ARG A 132 5.57 0.42 -11.45
CA ARG A 132 6.98 0.04 -11.32
C ARG A 132 7.72 0.99 -10.39
N GLY A 133 8.95 0.64 -10.02
CA GLY A 133 9.83 1.48 -9.20
C GLY A 133 9.91 2.93 -9.67
N GLY A 134 9.74 3.87 -8.75
CA GLY A 134 9.70 5.31 -8.98
C GLY A 134 8.30 5.88 -9.27
N GLU A 135 7.40 5.06 -9.83
CA GLU A 135 6.05 5.50 -10.16
C GLU A 135 5.17 5.69 -8.92
N LYS A 136 4.13 6.53 -9.09
CA LYS A 136 3.19 6.90 -8.04
C LYS A 136 1.77 6.60 -8.45
N VAL A 137 0.90 6.38 -7.47
CA VAL A 137 -0.54 6.20 -7.68
C VAL A 137 -1.32 6.99 -6.63
N PHE A 138 -2.38 7.65 -7.08
CA PHE A 138 -3.36 8.30 -6.22
C PHE A 138 -4.52 7.34 -5.95
N ILE A 139 -4.86 7.17 -4.69
CA ILE A 139 -6.00 6.40 -4.23
C ILE A 139 -7.11 7.39 -3.83
N PRO A 140 -8.20 7.46 -4.61
CA PRO A 140 -9.31 8.36 -4.31
C PRO A 140 -10.06 7.96 -3.05
N SER A 141 -10.64 8.95 -2.38
CA SER A 141 -11.60 8.75 -1.29
C SER A 141 -12.79 7.89 -1.74
N GLY A 142 -13.36 7.12 -0.80
CA GLY A 142 -14.51 6.25 -1.07
C GLY A 142 -14.17 4.89 -1.68
N PHE A 143 -12.88 4.61 -1.92
CA PHE A 143 -12.41 3.32 -2.40
C PHE A 143 -11.64 2.56 -1.31
N GLY A 144 -12.04 1.30 -1.11
CA GLY A 144 -11.27 0.34 -0.33
C GLY A 144 -10.17 -0.23 -1.20
N HIS A 145 -8.98 -0.42 -0.66
CA HIS A 145 -7.81 -0.78 -1.46
C HIS A 145 -6.94 -1.84 -0.79
N ILE A 146 -6.24 -2.59 -1.64
CA ILE A 146 -5.14 -3.50 -1.28
C ILE A 146 -3.94 -3.21 -2.20
N THR A 147 -2.75 -3.52 -1.71
CA THR A 147 -1.53 -3.53 -2.52
C THR A 147 -0.99 -4.94 -2.56
N ILE A 148 -0.71 -5.40 -3.77
CA ILE A 148 -0.34 -6.77 -4.09
C ILE A 148 1.12 -6.77 -4.55
N ASN A 149 1.91 -7.69 -4.01
CA ASN A 149 3.22 -8.02 -4.54
C ASN A 149 3.07 -9.18 -5.52
N PRO A 150 3.18 -8.97 -6.85
CA PRO A 150 3.03 -10.03 -7.83
C PRO A 150 4.22 -11.02 -7.83
N SER A 151 5.34 -10.68 -7.19
CA SER A 151 6.53 -11.54 -7.21
C SER A 151 6.43 -12.69 -6.21
N SER A 152 6.71 -13.90 -6.69
CA SER A 152 6.84 -15.08 -5.84
C SER A 152 8.15 -15.12 -5.03
N GLN A 153 9.14 -14.29 -5.39
CA GLN A 153 10.50 -14.36 -4.85
C GLN A 153 10.96 -13.05 -4.21
N LYS A 154 10.74 -11.92 -4.89
CA LYS A 154 11.28 -10.61 -4.48
C LYS A 154 10.28 -9.87 -3.59
N PRO A 155 10.74 -9.10 -2.59
CA PRO A 155 9.86 -8.21 -1.84
C PRO A 155 9.44 -7.01 -2.70
N LEU A 156 8.37 -6.35 -2.26
CA LEU A 156 7.89 -5.08 -2.75
C LEU A 156 8.02 -4.04 -1.63
N LEU A 157 8.67 -2.91 -1.90
CA LEU A 157 8.73 -1.77 -0.97
C LEU A 157 7.96 -0.61 -1.58
N ILE A 158 6.98 -0.10 -0.83
CA ILE A 158 6.20 1.08 -1.19
C ILE A 158 6.26 2.11 -0.07
N ALA A 159 6.05 3.36 -0.45
CA ALA A 159 5.78 4.46 0.47
C ALA A 159 4.39 5.02 0.24
N ASN A 160 3.84 5.69 1.25
CA ASN A 160 2.63 6.48 1.11
C ASN A 160 2.66 7.73 1.97
N ILE A 161 1.99 8.79 1.49
CA ILE A 161 1.59 9.93 2.31
C ILE A 161 0.09 9.81 2.57
N PHE A 162 -0.27 9.81 3.84
CA PHE A 162 -1.65 9.71 4.30
C PHE A 162 -1.87 10.57 5.55
N THR A 163 -3.13 10.81 5.90
CA THR A 163 -3.46 11.59 7.09
C THR A 163 -2.89 10.94 8.36
N SER A 164 -2.41 11.78 9.28
CA SER A 164 -1.98 11.35 10.62
C SER A 164 -3.15 11.15 11.59
N ARG A 165 -4.39 11.46 11.18
CA ARG A 165 -5.61 11.30 12.01
C ARG A 165 -5.69 9.86 12.56
N PRO A 166 -5.98 9.70 13.86
CA PRO A 166 -6.08 8.38 14.48
C PRO A 166 -7.33 7.64 13.97
N LYS A 167 -7.25 6.30 13.92
CA LYS A 167 -8.38 5.42 13.55
C LYS A 167 -9.02 5.72 12.18
N SER A 168 -8.28 6.31 11.24
CA SER A 168 -8.73 6.66 9.88
C SER A 168 -8.95 5.48 8.93
N SER A 169 -8.53 4.26 9.28
CA SER A 169 -8.74 3.06 8.48
C SER A 169 -9.85 2.18 9.07
N ASN A 170 -10.74 1.67 8.21
CA ASN A 170 -11.79 0.72 8.52
C ASN A 170 -11.54 -0.62 7.81
N TYR A 171 -11.11 -1.61 8.58
CA TYR A 171 -10.81 -2.97 8.10
C TYR A 171 -12.05 -3.88 8.07
N LEU A 172 -13.17 -3.49 8.69
CA LEU A 172 -14.33 -4.37 8.89
C LEU A 172 -14.97 -4.80 7.56
N PHE A 173 -14.99 -3.93 6.56
CA PHE A 173 -15.58 -4.26 5.26
C PHE A 173 -14.86 -5.44 4.60
N PHE A 174 -13.53 -5.35 4.45
CA PHE A 174 -12.75 -6.44 3.87
C PHE A 174 -12.77 -7.68 4.77
N LYS A 175 -12.73 -7.52 6.10
CA LYS A 175 -12.84 -8.64 7.04
C LYS A 175 -14.13 -9.44 6.85
N ARG A 176 -15.28 -8.75 6.81
CA ARG A 176 -16.62 -9.37 6.66
C ARG A 176 -16.81 -10.06 5.32
N ASN A 177 -16.20 -9.55 4.26
CA ASN A 177 -16.29 -10.13 2.92
C ASN A 177 -15.14 -11.08 2.59
N HIS A 178 -14.27 -11.39 3.55
CA HIS A 178 -13.09 -12.23 3.38
C HIS A 178 -12.04 -11.74 2.36
N GLY A 179 -11.96 -10.43 2.16
CA GLY A 179 -11.03 -9.81 1.22
C GLY A 179 -11.73 -9.04 0.11
N PRO A 180 -11.05 -8.73 -1.00
CA PRO A 180 -11.61 -7.93 -2.09
C PRO A 180 -12.68 -8.70 -2.88
N ALA A 181 -13.46 -7.98 -3.68
CA ALA A 181 -14.43 -8.60 -4.57
C ALA A 181 -13.79 -9.44 -5.68
N TRP A 182 -12.58 -9.07 -6.09
CA TRP A 182 -11.77 -9.84 -7.00
C TRP A 182 -10.50 -10.29 -6.28
N TYR A 183 -10.40 -11.58 -5.97
CA TYR A 183 -9.18 -12.17 -5.41
C TYR A 183 -8.08 -12.16 -6.47
N PRO A 184 -6.92 -11.53 -6.22
CA PRO A 184 -5.75 -11.75 -7.05
C PRO A 184 -5.25 -13.18 -6.84
N THR A 185 -4.99 -13.91 -7.93
CA THR A 185 -4.43 -15.27 -7.88
C THR A 185 -3.32 -15.42 -8.91
N THR A 186 -2.29 -16.19 -8.58
CA THR A 186 -1.18 -16.46 -9.49
C THR A 186 -1.47 -17.75 -10.26
N LYS A 187 -1.57 -17.65 -11.59
CA LYS A 187 -1.71 -18.78 -12.51
C LYS A 187 -0.65 -18.68 -13.60
N LYS A 188 0.14 -19.75 -13.79
CA LYS A 188 1.25 -19.78 -14.78
C LYS A 188 2.20 -18.56 -14.69
N GLY A 189 2.43 -18.06 -13.47
CA GLY A 189 3.30 -16.89 -13.22
C GLY A 189 2.63 -15.52 -13.39
N GLU A 190 1.38 -15.46 -13.81
CA GLU A 190 0.63 -14.21 -14.01
C GLU A 190 -0.45 -14.00 -12.95
N ILE A 191 -0.76 -12.72 -12.67
CA ILE A 191 -1.88 -12.38 -11.79
C ILE A 191 -3.18 -12.38 -12.59
N THR A 192 -4.10 -13.24 -12.15
CA THR A 192 -5.48 -13.32 -12.63
C THR A 192 -6.45 -12.95 -11.51
N LEU A 193 -7.67 -12.57 -11.86
CA LEU A 193 -8.70 -12.15 -10.91
C LEU A 193 -9.81 -13.20 -10.83
N GLU A 194 -10.04 -13.72 -9.63
CA GLU A 194 -11.13 -14.64 -9.35
C GLU A 194 -12.22 -13.97 -8.52
N LYS A 195 -13.48 -14.30 -8.80
CA LYS A 195 -14.62 -13.73 -8.08
C LYS A 195 -14.62 -14.19 -6.62
N ASN A 196 -14.76 -13.24 -5.70
CA ASN A 196 -15.07 -13.53 -4.32
C ASN A 196 -16.59 -13.66 -4.14
N LEU A 197 -17.07 -14.90 -3.96
CA LEU A 197 -18.51 -15.21 -3.88
C LEU A 197 -19.23 -14.61 -2.66
N ASN A 198 -18.50 -13.99 -1.72
CA ASN A 198 -19.13 -13.19 -0.66
C ASN A 198 -19.72 -11.87 -1.18
N TYR A 199 -19.40 -11.48 -2.42
CA TYR A 199 -19.98 -10.31 -3.09
C TYR A 199 -21.09 -10.74 -4.05
N LYS A 200 -22.20 -9.98 -4.06
CA LYS A 200 -23.35 -10.21 -4.94
C LYS A 200 -23.21 -9.55 -6.32
N LYS A 201 -22.33 -8.54 -6.44
CA LYS A 201 -22.14 -7.73 -7.64
C LYS A 201 -20.68 -7.69 -8.00
N PHE A 202 -20.38 -7.67 -9.30
CA PHE A 202 -19.03 -7.64 -9.84
C PHE A 202 -18.92 -6.59 -10.94
N SER A 203 -18.24 -5.50 -10.67
CA SER A 203 -17.89 -4.53 -11.72
C SER A 203 -16.82 -5.11 -12.64
N LYS A 204 -16.83 -4.66 -13.90
CA LYS A 204 -15.64 -4.76 -14.76
C LYS A 204 -14.47 -4.07 -14.07
N VAL A 205 -13.28 -4.65 -14.18
CA VAL A 205 -12.06 -4.12 -13.56
C VAL A 205 -11.33 -3.26 -14.58
N SER A 206 -11.19 -1.97 -14.27
CA SER A 206 -10.46 -1.03 -15.13
C SER A 206 -8.97 -1.06 -14.82
N LYS A 207 -8.14 -1.10 -15.86
CA LYS A 207 -6.68 -0.88 -15.75
C LYS A 207 -6.27 0.60 -15.85
N LYS A 208 -7.24 1.48 -16.06
CA LYS A 208 -7.06 2.93 -16.14
C LYS A 208 -7.65 3.59 -14.90
N LEU A 209 -6.89 4.50 -14.30
CA LEU A 209 -7.38 5.32 -13.19
C LEU A 209 -8.55 6.19 -13.65
N PRO A 210 -9.60 6.33 -12.82
CA PRO A 210 -10.75 7.17 -13.17
C PRO A 210 -10.45 8.66 -13.01
N PHE A 211 -9.44 8.97 -12.21
CA PHE A 211 -9.08 10.32 -11.81
C PHE A 211 -7.60 10.35 -11.50
N GLN A 212 -6.91 11.39 -11.97
CA GLN A 212 -5.62 11.79 -11.46
C GLN A 212 -5.80 13.17 -10.83
N PRO A 213 -5.21 13.44 -9.65
CA PRO A 213 -5.18 14.80 -9.14
C PRO A 213 -4.59 15.70 -10.23
N LYS A 214 -5.11 16.92 -10.39
CA LYS A 214 -4.57 17.91 -11.35
C LYS A 214 -3.06 18.16 -11.16
N ILE A 215 -2.55 17.80 -9.98
CA ILE A 215 -1.15 17.84 -9.63
C ILE A 215 -0.46 16.60 -10.19
N ALA A 216 0.35 16.80 -11.22
CA ALA A 216 1.18 15.76 -11.78
C ALA A 216 2.13 15.22 -10.69
N LEU A 217 1.98 13.93 -10.39
CA LEU A 217 2.92 13.20 -9.53
C LEU A 217 4.21 12.96 -10.34
N GLY A 218 5.13 13.93 -10.30
CA GLY A 218 6.36 13.94 -11.09
C GLY A 218 7.36 12.85 -10.71
N LYS A 219 8.57 12.89 -11.31
CA LYS A 219 9.61 11.87 -11.06
C LYS A 219 10.32 12.02 -9.71
N THR A 220 10.25 13.19 -9.06
CA THR A 220 10.84 13.43 -7.74
C THR A 220 10.35 12.42 -6.70
N PRO A 221 11.22 11.89 -5.82
CA PRO A 221 10.80 11.04 -4.70
C PRO A 221 9.67 11.67 -3.90
N LEU A 222 8.64 10.88 -3.56
CA LEU A 222 7.43 11.40 -2.91
C LEU A 222 7.74 12.15 -1.62
N TYR A 223 8.67 11.64 -0.82
CA TYR A 223 9.14 12.29 0.40
C TYR A 223 9.72 13.69 0.12
N LYS A 224 10.64 13.79 -0.85
CA LYS A 224 11.31 15.05 -1.20
C LYS A 224 10.34 16.06 -1.79
N ASP A 225 9.41 15.60 -2.62
CA ASP A 225 8.42 16.48 -3.25
C ASP A 225 7.49 17.09 -2.20
N PHE A 226 7.03 16.29 -1.23
CA PHE A 226 6.24 16.80 -0.11
C PHE A 226 7.00 17.80 0.76
N VAL A 227 8.24 17.49 1.16
CA VAL A 227 9.03 18.40 2.01
C VAL A 227 9.31 19.72 1.30
N LYS A 228 9.53 19.70 -0.02
CA LYS A 228 9.78 20.90 -0.82
C LYS A 228 8.50 21.71 -1.10
N ASN A 229 7.38 21.03 -1.34
CA ASN A 229 6.13 21.63 -1.83
C ASN A 229 4.89 21.09 -1.05
N PRO A 230 4.79 21.29 0.26
CA PRO A 230 3.71 20.70 1.08
C PRO A 230 2.31 21.14 0.64
N GLU A 231 2.17 22.35 0.09
CA GLU A 231 0.92 22.92 -0.43
C GLU A 231 0.32 22.10 -1.57
N LYS A 232 1.17 21.44 -2.39
CA LYS A 232 0.71 20.51 -3.43
C LYS A 232 -0.04 19.31 -2.85
N PHE A 233 0.19 18.97 -1.59
CA PHE A 233 -0.45 17.82 -0.93
C PHE A 233 -1.65 18.23 -0.09
N SER A 234 -2.13 19.47 -0.23
CA SER A 234 -3.27 19.98 0.53
C SER A 234 -4.55 19.17 0.35
N PHE A 235 -4.73 18.55 -0.82
CA PHE A 235 -5.86 17.66 -1.11
C PHE A 235 -5.91 16.39 -0.24
N LEU A 236 -4.82 16.02 0.43
CA LEU A 236 -4.77 14.89 1.38
C LEU A 236 -5.36 15.24 2.76
N LYS A 237 -5.67 16.52 3.01
CA LYS A 237 -6.12 17.03 4.31
C LYS A 237 -7.64 17.23 4.42
N ILE A 238 -8.36 17.07 3.30
CA ILE A 238 -9.79 17.39 3.14
C ILE A 238 -10.68 16.46 4.00
#